data_AF-A0A3M6AL73-F1
#
_entry.id   AF-A0A3M6AL73-F1
#
_cell.length_a   1.000
_cell.length_b   1.000
_cell.length_c   1.000
_cell.angle_alpha   90.00
_cell.angle_beta   90.00
_cell.angle_gamma   90.00
#
_symmetry.space_group_name_H-M   'P 1'
#
loop_
_entity.id
_entity.type
_entity.pdbx_description
1 polymer ?
#
loop_
_entity_poly.entity_id
_entity_poly.type
_entity_poly.pdbx_seq_one_letter_code
_entity_poly.pdbx_strand_id
1 'polypeptide(L)'
;MLLTPTELERLTLYTAAELSRKRRSKGLRLNFPEASALIADEILEGAREGRSVAELIGFGSTILNTDDVMPGVADLLPVLQVEGTFPDGTKLVTVHQPIRPGKLPLTVMPTPGEILSPDSDIQLNSGRPTATLRAINTGDRPVQIGSHYHFFEVNKALDFPRETAFGMHLDIPAGTAVRFEPGELREVQLVQFGGTGDIHGFSGLTNGNLHDPACKQTALERARAQHFKGA
;
A
#
# COMPACT_ATOMS: atom_id res chain seq x y z
N MET A 1 38.54 -15.17 -5.90
CA MET A 1 37.25 -14.68 -6.45
C MET A 1 37.25 -13.16 -6.39
N LEU A 2 36.63 -12.50 -7.36
CA LEU A 2 36.40 -11.05 -7.32
C LEU A 2 34.98 -10.82 -6.80
N LEU A 3 34.81 -10.89 -5.48
CA LEU A 3 33.49 -10.77 -4.85
C LEU A 3 33.08 -9.30 -4.75
N THR A 4 31.89 -9.00 -5.24
CA THR A 4 31.21 -7.72 -5.04
C THR A 4 30.66 -7.60 -3.61
N PRO A 5 30.35 -6.38 -3.14
CA PRO A 5 29.70 -6.19 -1.83
C PRO A 5 28.43 -7.02 -1.66
N THR A 6 27.57 -7.10 -2.68
CA THR A 6 26.34 -7.90 -2.64
C THR A 6 26.62 -9.40 -2.51
N GLU A 7 27.68 -9.91 -3.14
CA GLU A 7 28.08 -11.31 -2.98
C GLU A 7 28.65 -11.59 -1.58
N LEU A 8 29.34 -10.64 -0.97
CA LEU A 8 29.79 -10.74 0.43
C LEU A 8 28.62 -10.73 1.42
N GLU A 9 27.59 -9.90 1.16
CA GLU A 9 26.36 -9.90 1.96
C GLU A 9 25.60 -11.23 1.85
N ARG A 10 25.53 -11.82 0.64
CA ARG A 10 24.93 -13.16 0.44
C ARG A 10 25.69 -14.25 1.20
N LEU A 11 27.02 -14.21 1.23
CA LEU A 11 27.82 -15.14 2.04
C LEU A 11 27.57 -14.95 3.54
N THR A 12 27.35 -13.71 3.98
CA THR A 12 26.99 -13.40 5.37
C THR A 12 25.62 -13.98 5.72
N LEU A 13 24.63 -13.82 4.82
CA LEU A 13 23.30 -14.40 4.96
C LEU A 13 23.36 -15.93 5.04
N TYR A 14 24.10 -16.57 4.13
CA TYR A 14 24.34 -18.02 4.15
C TYR A 14 24.93 -18.47 5.49
N THR A 15 25.92 -17.74 6.01
CA THR A 15 26.53 -18.07 7.31
C THR A 15 25.51 -18.00 8.46
N ALA A 16 24.62 -17.01 8.46
CA ALA A 16 23.54 -16.89 9.43
C ALA A 16 22.50 -18.02 9.28
N ALA A 17 22.17 -18.39 8.05
CA ALA A 17 21.26 -19.52 7.76
C ALA A 17 21.86 -20.85 8.24
N GLU A 18 23.14 -21.10 7.99
CA GLU A 18 23.84 -22.30 8.46
C GLU A 18 23.87 -22.40 9.99
N LEU A 19 24.11 -21.28 10.68
CA LEU A 19 23.99 -21.23 12.14
C LEU A 19 22.57 -21.60 12.59
N SER A 20 21.56 -21.10 11.89
CA SER A 20 20.14 -21.34 12.17
C SER A 20 19.75 -22.81 11.93
N ARG A 21 20.18 -23.42 10.82
CA ARG A 21 20.02 -24.86 10.55
C ARG A 21 20.66 -25.72 11.65
N LYS A 22 21.87 -25.37 12.08
CA LYS A 22 22.54 -26.07 13.20
C LYS A 22 21.77 -25.97 14.50
N ARG A 23 21.20 -24.80 14.84
CA ARG A 23 20.36 -24.62 16.03
C ARG A 23 19.07 -25.43 15.94
N ARG A 24 18.36 -25.37 14.80
CA ARG A 24 17.15 -26.16 14.54
C ARG A 24 17.41 -27.66 14.66
N SER A 25 18.54 -28.15 14.14
CA SER A 25 18.92 -29.57 14.23
C SER A 25 19.12 -30.07 15.66
N LYS A 26 19.38 -29.16 16.61
CA LYS A 26 19.47 -29.46 18.05
C LYS A 26 18.11 -29.37 18.75
N GLY A 27 17.01 -29.18 18.02
CA GLY A 27 15.66 -29.02 18.54
C GLY A 27 15.37 -27.63 19.11
N LEU A 28 16.23 -26.64 18.86
CA LEU A 28 15.96 -25.27 19.29
C LEU A 28 14.94 -24.62 18.37
N ARG A 29 13.96 -23.95 18.97
CA ARG A 29 13.02 -23.07 18.25
C ARG A 29 13.74 -21.80 17.83
N LEU A 30 13.58 -21.42 16.56
CA LEU A 30 14.28 -20.29 15.96
C LEU A 30 13.66 -18.95 16.39
N ASN A 31 14.52 -17.96 16.64
CA ASN A 31 14.08 -16.56 16.80
C ASN A 31 13.91 -15.85 15.44
N PHE A 32 13.54 -14.57 15.46
CA PHE A 32 13.27 -13.79 14.24
C PHE A 32 14.46 -13.71 13.27
N PRO A 33 15.68 -13.31 13.67
CA PRO A 33 16.83 -13.30 12.76
C PRO A 33 17.16 -14.66 12.17
N GLU A 34 17.05 -15.73 12.97
CA GLU A 34 17.35 -17.09 12.53
C GLU A 34 16.34 -17.62 11.51
N ALA A 35 15.04 -17.41 11.76
CA ALA A 35 13.98 -17.79 10.83
C ALA A 35 14.10 -17.03 9.50
N SER A 36 14.33 -15.71 9.58
CA SER A 36 14.50 -14.86 8.40
C SER A 36 15.70 -15.29 7.55
N ALA A 37 16.87 -15.51 8.18
CA ALA A 37 18.07 -15.94 7.48
C ALA A 37 17.88 -17.31 6.80
N LEU A 38 17.30 -18.28 7.52
CA LEU A 38 17.08 -19.62 6.99
C LEU A 38 16.13 -19.60 5.78
N ILE A 39 14.97 -18.93 5.89
CA ILE A 39 14.01 -18.85 4.79
C ILE A 39 14.62 -18.13 3.58
N ALA A 40 15.33 -17.02 3.80
CA ALA A 40 15.95 -16.26 2.72
C ALA A 40 17.01 -17.10 1.97
N ASP A 41 17.82 -17.86 2.69
CA ASP A 41 18.85 -18.72 2.09
C ASP A 41 18.27 -19.87 1.28
N GLU A 42 17.21 -20.54 1.77
CA GLU A 42 16.50 -21.58 0.99
C GLU A 42 15.88 -21.03 -0.30
N ILE A 43 15.44 -19.76 -0.31
CA ILE A 43 14.96 -19.10 -1.53
C ILE A 43 16.12 -18.84 -2.50
N LEU A 44 17.28 -18.41 -1.99
CA LEU A 44 18.47 -18.16 -2.80
C LEU A 44 19.00 -19.45 -3.43
N GLU A 45 19.04 -20.54 -2.68
CA GLU A 45 19.42 -21.86 -3.19
C GLU A 45 18.41 -22.34 -4.24
N GLY A 46 17.12 -22.19 -3.99
CA GLY A 46 16.10 -22.50 -5.00
C GLY A 46 16.22 -21.66 -6.29
N ALA A 47 16.61 -20.39 -6.18
CA ALA A 47 16.91 -19.56 -7.35
C ALA A 47 18.15 -20.07 -8.10
N ARG A 48 19.18 -20.50 -7.36
CA ARG A 48 20.40 -21.10 -7.91
C ARG A 48 20.14 -22.43 -8.62
N GLU A 49 19.17 -23.21 -8.14
CA GLU A 49 18.67 -24.45 -8.74
C GLU A 49 17.82 -24.21 -9.99
N GLY A 50 17.47 -22.96 -10.31
CA GLY A 50 16.70 -22.59 -11.49
C GLY A 50 15.19 -22.65 -11.32
N ARG A 51 14.69 -22.69 -10.07
CA ARG A 51 13.25 -22.56 -9.78
C ARG A 51 12.76 -21.18 -10.16
N SER A 52 11.49 -21.07 -10.53
CA SER A 52 10.88 -19.78 -10.88
C SER A 52 10.55 -18.94 -9.64
N VAL A 53 10.43 -17.62 -9.82
CA VAL A 53 9.98 -16.69 -8.77
C VAL A 53 8.65 -17.16 -8.18
N ALA A 54 7.68 -17.55 -9.02
CA ALA A 54 6.37 -18.01 -8.60
C ALA A 54 6.43 -19.25 -7.69
N GLU A 55 7.28 -20.22 -8.01
CA GLU A 55 7.48 -21.42 -7.18
C GLU A 55 8.10 -21.08 -5.83
N LEU A 56 9.05 -20.14 -5.81
CA LEU A 56 9.75 -19.75 -4.58
C LEU A 56 8.86 -18.93 -3.64
N ILE A 57 7.91 -18.15 -4.16
CA ILE A 57 6.89 -17.46 -3.34
C ILE A 57 6.09 -18.50 -2.52
N GLY A 58 5.61 -19.56 -3.16
CA GLY A 58 4.86 -20.62 -2.48
C GLY A 58 5.74 -21.44 -1.53
N PHE A 59 6.90 -21.87 -2.00
CA PHE A 59 7.84 -22.68 -1.23
C PHE A 59 8.37 -22.00 0.02
N GLY A 60 8.61 -20.69 -0.05
CA GLY A 60 9.05 -19.89 1.10
C GLY A 60 8.17 -20.08 2.33
N SER A 61 6.87 -20.27 2.12
CA SER A 61 5.87 -20.48 3.18
C SER A 61 5.79 -21.91 3.75
N THR A 62 6.62 -22.83 3.25
CA THR A 62 6.64 -24.24 3.64
C THR A 62 7.89 -24.64 4.42
N ILE A 63 8.88 -23.76 4.50
CA ILE A 63 10.21 -24.06 5.07
C ILE A 63 10.14 -24.17 6.60
N LEU A 64 9.43 -23.23 7.23
CA LEU A 64 9.22 -23.15 8.67
C LEU A 64 7.73 -23.00 8.98
N ASN A 65 7.32 -23.56 10.11
CA ASN A 65 6.00 -23.33 10.69
C ASN A 65 6.13 -22.90 12.15
N THR A 66 4.99 -22.65 12.82
CA THR A 66 4.97 -22.19 14.22
C THR A 66 5.58 -23.16 15.23
N ASP A 67 5.78 -24.44 14.86
CA ASP A 67 6.43 -25.43 15.72
C ASP A 67 7.96 -25.27 15.70
N ASP A 68 8.51 -24.70 14.62
CA ASP A 68 9.94 -24.50 14.40
C ASP A 68 10.49 -23.22 15.04
N VAL A 69 9.61 -22.28 15.39
CA VAL A 69 9.99 -20.93 15.82
C VAL A 69 9.51 -20.60 17.23
N MET A 70 10.14 -19.62 17.86
CA MET A 70 9.69 -19.09 19.15
C MET A 70 8.31 -18.42 18.99
N PRO A 71 7.45 -18.42 20.04
CA PRO A 71 6.19 -17.68 20.03
C PRO A 71 6.40 -16.20 19.65
N GLY A 72 5.49 -15.64 18.84
CA GLY A 72 5.56 -14.25 18.36
C GLY A 72 6.43 -14.01 17.12
N VAL A 73 7.26 -14.99 16.71
CA VAL A 73 8.13 -14.82 15.52
C VAL A 73 7.33 -14.74 14.22
N ALA A 74 6.24 -15.50 14.12
CA ALA A 74 5.36 -15.46 12.94
C ALA A 74 4.72 -14.06 12.76
N ASP A 75 4.36 -13.40 13.85
CA ASP A 75 3.76 -12.06 13.84
C ASP A 75 4.78 -10.98 13.48
N LEU A 76 6.05 -11.17 13.87
CA LEU A 76 7.16 -10.27 13.53
C LEU A 76 7.60 -10.37 12.06
N LEU A 77 7.30 -11.46 11.37
CA LEU A 77 7.73 -11.72 9.99
C LEU A 77 6.53 -11.84 9.03
N PRO A 78 5.76 -10.76 8.79
CA PRO A 78 4.59 -10.81 7.90
C PRO A 78 4.97 -10.92 6.41
N VAL A 79 6.15 -10.40 6.04
CA VAL A 79 6.69 -10.44 4.69
C VAL A 79 8.21 -10.65 4.77
N LEU A 80 8.73 -11.54 3.94
CA LEU A 80 10.17 -11.72 3.73
C LEU A 80 10.50 -11.42 2.27
N GLN A 81 11.54 -10.62 2.04
CA GLN A 81 12.00 -10.23 0.72
C GLN A 81 13.49 -10.55 0.55
N VAL A 82 13.85 -11.16 -0.58
CA VAL A 82 15.24 -11.45 -0.92
C VAL A 82 15.44 -11.45 -2.43
N GLU A 83 16.57 -10.94 -2.90
CA GLU A 83 16.93 -10.91 -4.32
C GLU A 83 17.87 -12.08 -4.69
N GLY A 84 17.33 -13.00 -5.48
CA GLY A 84 18.05 -14.16 -6.01
C GLY A 84 18.61 -13.91 -7.41
N THR A 85 19.71 -14.58 -7.76
CA THR A 85 20.24 -14.61 -9.14
C THR A 85 19.71 -15.85 -9.85
N PHE A 86 18.76 -15.65 -10.76
CA PHE A 86 18.12 -16.69 -11.55
C PHE A 86 18.84 -16.88 -12.90
N PRO A 87 18.54 -17.94 -13.67
CA PRO A 87 19.05 -18.09 -15.03
C PRO A 87 18.77 -16.89 -15.94
N ASP A 88 17.73 -16.11 -15.66
CA ASP A 88 17.31 -14.91 -16.39
C ASP A 88 17.68 -13.58 -15.68
N GLY A 89 18.63 -13.63 -14.74
CA GLY A 89 19.14 -12.47 -14.00
C GLY A 89 18.55 -12.30 -12.60
N THR A 90 18.86 -11.17 -11.95
CA THR A 90 18.41 -10.91 -10.58
C THR A 90 16.91 -10.62 -10.52
N LYS A 91 16.19 -11.25 -9.59
CA LYS A 91 14.76 -11.01 -9.34
C LYS A 91 14.49 -10.93 -7.83
N LEU A 92 13.54 -10.08 -7.45
CA LEU A 92 13.01 -10.00 -6.10
C LEU A 92 11.98 -11.11 -5.87
N VAL A 93 12.18 -11.90 -4.81
CA VAL A 93 11.18 -12.84 -4.30
C VAL A 93 10.56 -12.25 -3.05
N THR A 94 9.23 -12.22 -2.99
CA THR A 94 8.47 -11.74 -1.82
C THR A 94 7.59 -12.87 -1.30
N VAL A 95 7.86 -13.32 -0.07
CA VAL A 95 7.07 -14.36 0.59
C VAL A 95 6.18 -13.69 1.64
N HIS A 96 4.87 -13.76 1.42
CA HIS A 96 3.87 -13.31 2.38
C HIS A 96 3.60 -14.40 3.40
N GLN A 97 3.55 -14.03 4.68
CA GLN A 97 3.33 -14.95 5.81
C GLN A 97 4.19 -16.23 5.70
N PRO A 98 5.52 -16.09 5.66
CA PRO A 98 6.44 -17.20 5.46
C PRO A 98 6.38 -18.29 6.55
N ILE A 99 5.84 -17.97 7.73
CA ILE A 99 5.67 -18.93 8.82
C ILE A 99 4.18 -19.18 9.02
N ARG A 100 3.71 -20.37 8.61
CA ARG A 100 2.31 -20.79 8.73
C ARG A 100 2.08 -21.62 10.00
N PRO A 101 0.82 -21.77 10.46
CA PRO A 101 0.50 -22.64 11.59
C PRO A 101 1.00 -24.08 11.39
N GLY A 102 1.69 -24.59 12.40
CA GLY A 102 2.14 -25.98 12.52
C GLY A 102 1.08 -26.88 13.17
N LYS A 103 1.53 -27.97 13.79
CA LYS A 103 0.66 -28.96 14.44
C LYS A 103 0.47 -28.67 15.93
N LEU A 104 1.42 -28.01 16.57
CA LEU A 104 1.34 -27.72 17.99
C LEU A 104 0.37 -26.57 18.26
N PRO A 105 -0.33 -26.59 19.41
CA PRO A 105 -1.18 -25.46 19.79
C PRO A 105 -0.33 -24.19 19.92
N LEU A 106 -0.87 -23.08 19.42
CA LEU A 106 -0.25 -21.78 19.56
C LEU A 106 -0.29 -21.34 21.02
N THR A 107 0.85 -20.91 21.54
CA THR A 107 0.91 -20.27 22.85
C THR A 107 0.21 -18.92 22.76
N VAL A 108 -0.87 -18.74 23.52
CA VAL A 108 -1.55 -17.44 23.62
C VAL A 108 -0.65 -16.50 24.43
N MET A 109 -0.10 -15.49 23.77
CA MET A 109 0.67 -14.41 24.39
C MET A 109 0.35 -13.09 23.67
N PRO A 110 0.61 -11.93 24.32
CA PRO A 110 0.56 -10.64 23.66
C PRO A 110 1.42 -10.62 22.39
N THR A 111 0.90 -10.03 21.32
CA THR A 111 1.67 -9.91 20.07
C THR A 111 2.70 -8.79 20.23
N PRO A 112 3.97 -8.99 19.85
CA PRO A 112 4.97 -7.92 19.93
C PRO A 112 4.53 -6.67 19.15
N GLY A 113 4.38 -5.55 19.86
CA GLY A 113 3.94 -4.28 19.26
C GLY A 113 2.44 -4.19 18.99
N GLU A 114 1.61 -5.03 19.61
CA GLU A 114 0.17 -4.97 19.44
C GLU A 114 -0.41 -3.60 19.83
N ILE A 115 -1.38 -3.14 19.03
CA ILE A 115 -2.12 -1.91 19.27
C ILE A 115 -3.46 -2.29 19.88
N LEU A 116 -3.66 -1.95 21.16
CA LEU A 116 -4.93 -2.11 21.84
C LEU A 116 -5.74 -0.82 21.68
N SER A 117 -6.72 -0.84 20.79
CA SER A 117 -7.66 0.27 20.58
C SER A 117 -9.03 -0.05 21.19
N PRO A 118 -9.78 0.96 21.66
CA PRO A 118 -11.19 0.80 21.97
C PRO A 118 -11.99 0.32 20.75
N ASP A 119 -13.08 -0.41 20.98
CA ASP A 119 -14.04 -0.79 19.94
C ASP A 119 -15.00 0.38 19.67
N SER A 120 -14.49 1.39 18.95
CA SER A 120 -15.24 2.61 18.63
C SER A 120 -14.81 3.22 17.30
N ASP A 121 -15.76 3.78 16.57
CA ASP A 121 -15.50 4.49 15.33
C ASP A 121 -14.97 5.90 15.56
N ILE A 122 -14.11 6.37 14.65
CA ILE A 122 -13.63 7.75 14.61
C ILE A 122 -14.38 8.49 13.50
N GLN A 123 -15.18 9.49 13.87
CA GLN A 123 -15.85 10.35 12.88
C GLN A 123 -14.83 11.27 12.20
N LEU A 124 -14.75 11.17 10.87
CA LEU A 124 -13.91 12.03 10.04
C LEU A 124 -14.62 13.35 9.70
N ASN A 125 -13.82 14.39 9.47
CA ASN A 125 -14.25 15.68 8.89
C ASN A 125 -15.50 16.31 9.55
N SER A 126 -15.69 16.08 10.85
CA SER A 126 -16.89 16.48 11.59
C SER A 126 -17.16 17.99 11.50
N GLY A 127 -18.43 18.36 11.37
CA GLY A 127 -18.88 19.75 11.43
C GLY A 127 -18.60 20.58 10.18
N ARG A 128 -18.17 19.96 9.07
CA ARG A 128 -17.94 20.64 7.80
C ARG A 128 -19.10 20.43 6.82
N PRO A 129 -19.38 21.40 5.94
CA PRO A 129 -20.36 21.21 4.87
C PRO A 129 -19.97 20.06 3.95
N THR A 130 -20.95 19.19 3.66
CA THR A 130 -20.80 18.06 2.76
C THR A 130 -21.73 18.17 1.56
N ALA A 131 -21.38 17.47 0.48
CA ALA A 131 -22.19 17.35 -0.72
C ALA A 131 -22.07 15.94 -1.27
N THR A 132 -23.15 15.43 -1.84
CA THR A 132 -23.14 14.14 -2.55
C THR A 132 -23.39 14.39 -4.02
N LEU A 133 -22.56 13.81 -4.88
CA LEU A 133 -22.75 13.90 -6.33
C LEU A 133 -22.41 12.58 -7.00
N ARG A 134 -22.93 12.41 -8.23
CA ARG A 134 -22.60 11.28 -9.10
C ARG A 134 -21.62 11.76 -10.16
N ALA A 135 -20.53 11.01 -10.33
CA ALA A 135 -19.51 11.28 -11.33
C ALA A 135 -19.32 10.05 -12.23
N ILE A 136 -19.24 10.27 -13.55
CA ILE A 136 -18.98 9.22 -14.54
C ILE A 136 -17.65 9.44 -15.23
N ASN A 137 -16.84 8.39 -15.33
CA ASN A 137 -15.64 8.42 -16.14
C ASN A 137 -15.98 8.15 -17.60
N THR A 138 -15.96 9.19 -18.41
CA THR A 138 -16.22 9.09 -19.86
C THR A 138 -14.95 8.86 -20.68
N GLY A 139 -13.79 8.71 -20.02
CA GLY A 139 -12.51 8.42 -20.64
C GLY A 139 -12.31 6.95 -20.96
N ASP A 140 -11.19 6.66 -21.60
CA ASP A 140 -10.73 5.32 -22.00
C ASP A 140 -9.72 4.70 -21.01
N ARG A 141 -9.41 5.43 -19.94
CA ARG A 141 -8.43 5.05 -18.92
C ARG A 141 -9.00 5.24 -17.52
N PRO A 142 -8.54 4.44 -16.54
CA PRO A 142 -8.96 4.60 -15.16
C PRO A 142 -8.47 5.92 -14.59
N VAL A 143 -9.30 6.52 -13.71
CA VAL A 143 -8.98 7.74 -12.97
C VAL A 143 -9.08 7.44 -11.48
N GLN A 144 -8.05 7.78 -10.72
CA GLN A 144 -8.04 7.63 -9.27
C GLN A 144 -7.78 8.97 -8.60
N ILE A 145 -8.66 9.36 -7.68
CA ILE A 145 -8.66 10.67 -7.04
C ILE A 145 -8.40 10.50 -5.55
N GLY A 146 -7.34 11.12 -5.05
CA GLY A 146 -6.96 11.09 -3.65
C GLY A 146 -7.89 11.93 -2.76
N SER A 147 -7.88 11.63 -1.46
CA SER A 147 -8.77 12.24 -0.45
C SER A 147 -8.75 13.77 -0.42
N HIS A 148 -7.60 14.40 -0.66
CA HIS A 148 -7.41 15.86 -0.53
C HIS A 148 -7.20 16.58 -1.87
N TYR A 149 -7.53 15.92 -2.99
CA TYR A 149 -7.51 16.59 -4.28
C TYR A 149 -8.76 17.47 -4.43
N HIS A 150 -8.60 18.71 -4.92
CA HIS A 150 -9.74 19.60 -5.15
C HIS A 150 -10.67 19.00 -6.22
N PHE A 151 -11.84 18.53 -5.80
CA PHE A 151 -12.67 17.66 -6.63
C PHE A 151 -13.17 18.37 -7.88
N PHE A 152 -13.40 19.69 -7.81
CA PHE A 152 -13.68 20.56 -8.95
C PHE A 152 -12.64 20.45 -10.09
N GLU A 153 -11.38 20.21 -9.77
CA GLU A 153 -10.24 20.25 -10.70
C GLU A 153 -9.79 18.87 -11.17
N VAL A 154 -10.51 17.80 -10.82
CA VAL A 154 -10.17 16.44 -11.25
C VAL A 154 -10.27 16.30 -12.76
N ASN A 155 -9.66 15.24 -13.28
CA ASN A 155 -9.55 14.94 -14.71
C ASN A 155 -10.79 15.35 -15.52
N LYS A 156 -10.58 16.09 -16.60
CA LYS A 156 -11.63 16.60 -17.51
C LYS A 156 -12.54 15.52 -18.11
N ALA A 157 -12.10 14.26 -18.13
CA ALA A 157 -12.89 13.13 -18.59
C ALA A 157 -13.99 12.68 -17.59
N LEU A 158 -13.90 13.12 -16.32
CA LEU A 158 -14.99 12.91 -15.37
C LEU A 158 -16.08 13.95 -15.59
N ASP A 159 -17.31 13.47 -15.77
CA ASP A 159 -18.50 14.27 -15.97
C ASP A 159 -19.37 14.23 -14.71
N PHE A 160 -19.60 15.41 -14.14
CA PHE A 160 -20.35 15.65 -12.90
C PHE A 160 -20.64 17.15 -12.77
N PRO A 161 -21.62 17.59 -11.96
CA PRO A 161 -21.88 19.02 -11.74
C PRO A 161 -20.71 19.68 -11.00
N ARG A 162 -19.78 20.29 -11.74
CA ARG A 162 -18.51 20.79 -11.17
C ARG A 162 -18.73 21.91 -10.16
N GLU A 163 -19.72 22.75 -10.42
CA GLU A 163 -20.04 23.85 -9.50
C GLU A 163 -20.30 23.38 -8.06
N THR A 164 -20.93 22.21 -7.88
CA THR A 164 -21.21 21.61 -6.57
C THR A 164 -19.95 21.13 -5.86
N ALA A 165 -18.88 20.83 -6.60
CA ALA A 165 -17.61 20.33 -6.07
C ALA A 165 -16.60 21.44 -5.75
N PHE A 166 -16.93 22.71 -6.03
CA PHE A 166 -16.02 23.83 -5.81
C PHE A 166 -15.72 24.00 -4.31
N GLY A 167 -14.43 24.01 -3.97
CA GLY A 167 -13.95 24.09 -2.60
C GLY A 167 -14.09 22.81 -1.80
N MET A 168 -14.33 21.66 -2.45
CA MET A 168 -14.53 20.38 -1.79
C MET A 168 -13.52 19.32 -2.21
N HIS A 169 -13.30 18.35 -1.35
CA HIS A 169 -12.50 17.15 -1.59
C HIS A 169 -13.26 15.90 -1.14
N LEU A 170 -12.77 14.70 -1.45
CA LEU A 170 -13.46 13.46 -1.08
C LEU A 170 -13.53 13.31 0.46
N ASP A 171 -14.73 13.01 0.96
CA ASP A 171 -14.97 12.74 2.38
C ASP A 171 -14.64 11.28 2.71
N ILE A 172 -13.35 10.97 2.68
CA ILE A 172 -12.79 9.63 2.89
C ILE A 172 -11.55 9.72 3.78
N PRO A 173 -11.05 8.59 4.34
CA PRO A 173 -9.83 8.60 5.16
C PRO A 173 -8.65 9.25 4.44
N ALA A 174 -7.88 10.06 5.16
CA ALA A 174 -6.71 10.74 4.62
C ALA A 174 -5.71 9.73 4.00
N GLY A 175 -5.11 10.09 2.87
CA GLY A 175 -4.21 9.20 2.11
C GLY A 175 -4.89 8.15 1.23
N THR A 176 -6.20 7.90 1.39
CA THR A 176 -6.95 6.99 0.50
C THR A 176 -7.44 7.68 -0.77
N ALA A 177 -8.05 6.92 -1.68
CA ALA A 177 -8.52 7.40 -2.97
C ALA A 177 -9.78 6.66 -3.45
N VAL A 178 -10.56 7.31 -4.30
CA VAL A 178 -11.65 6.68 -5.07
C VAL A 178 -11.20 6.46 -6.50
N ARG A 179 -11.40 5.24 -7.01
CA ARG A 179 -11.09 4.84 -8.38
C ARG A 179 -12.37 4.78 -9.21
N PHE A 180 -12.26 5.24 -10.45
CA PHE A 180 -13.27 5.21 -11.49
C PHE A 180 -12.72 4.50 -12.72
N GLU A 181 -13.24 3.31 -13.02
CA GLU A 181 -12.95 2.60 -14.27
C GLU A 181 -13.60 3.30 -15.48
N PRO A 182 -13.11 3.10 -16.71
CA PRO A 182 -13.76 3.61 -17.92
C PRO A 182 -15.26 3.24 -17.97
N GLY A 183 -16.12 4.25 -18.12
CA GLY A 183 -17.59 4.09 -18.14
C GLY A 183 -18.26 3.97 -16.77
N GLU A 184 -17.50 3.90 -15.68
CA GLU A 184 -18.06 3.74 -14.34
C GLU A 184 -18.71 5.04 -13.85
N LEU A 185 -19.98 4.94 -13.45
CA LEU A 185 -20.74 5.98 -12.77
C LEU A 185 -20.79 5.66 -11.27
N ARG A 186 -20.28 6.57 -10.44
CA ARG A 186 -20.21 6.37 -8.99
C ARG A 186 -20.72 7.58 -8.24
N GLU A 187 -21.43 7.33 -7.13
CA GLU A 187 -21.79 8.35 -6.17
C GLU A 187 -20.63 8.54 -5.18
N VAL A 188 -20.27 9.80 -4.91
CA VAL A 188 -19.22 10.16 -3.96
C VAL A 188 -19.71 11.23 -3.01
N GLN A 189 -19.23 11.14 -1.77
CA GLN A 189 -19.39 12.18 -0.77
C GLN A 189 -18.17 13.09 -0.77
N LEU A 190 -18.44 14.39 -0.75
CA LEU A 190 -17.45 15.45 -0.69
C LEU A 190 -17.62 16.22 0.60
N VAL A 191 -16.52 16.77 1.09
CA VAL A 191 -16.48 17.67 2.23
C VAL A 191 -15.67 18.91 1.88
N GLN A 192 -16.09 20.06 2.43
CA GLN A 192 -15.41 21.33 2.17
C GLN A 192 -13.99 21.32 2.77
N PHE A 193 -13.05 21.94 2.05
CA PHE A 193 -11.73 22.24 2.60
C PHE A 193 -11.85 23.09 3.88
N GLY A 194 -11.02 22.76 4.88
CA GLY A 194 -10.80 23.61 6.04
C GLY A 194 -9.69 24.64 5.80
N GLY A 195 -9.22 25.27 6.87
CA GLY A 195 -8.10 26.22 6.81
C GLY A 195 -8.52 27.60 6.30
N THR A 196 -7.60 28.31 5.62
CA THR A 196 -7.80 29.69 5.13
C THR A 196 -8.68 29.77 3.88
N GLY A 197 -8.95 28.63 3.23
CA GLY A 197 -9.67 28.57 1.97
C GLY A 197 -8.81 28.88 0.74
N ASP A 198 -7.49 28.98 0.86
CA ASP A 198 -6.59 29.20 -0.28
C ASP A 198 -6.29 27.90 -1.02
N ILE A 199 -6.63 27.85 -2.31
CA ILE A 199 -6.50 26.67 -3.17
C ILE A 199 -5.53 26.97 -4.31
N HIS A 200 -4.44 26.21 -4.38
CA HIS A 200 -3.36 26.36 -5.36
C HIS A 200 -2.91 25.02 -5.94
N GLY A 201 -2.41 25.03 -7.19
CA GLY A 201 -1.89 23.83 -7.86
C GLY A 201 -2.97 23.12 -8.67
N PHE A 202 -3.17 21.82 -8.43
CA PHE A 202 -4.16 20.96 -9.11
C PHE A 202 -4.12 21.09 -10.64
N SER A 203 -5.22 21.52 -11.26
CA SER A 203 -5.30 21.82 -12.71
C SER A 203 -5.14 23.32 -12.99
N GLY A 204 -4.84 24.11 -11.97
CA GLY A 204 -4.65 25.56 -12.04
C GLY A 204 -5.93 26.35 -12.31
N LEU A 205 -7.10 25.75 -12.08
CA LEU A 205 -8.38 26.40 -12.38
C LEU A 205 -8.73 27.45 -11.32
N THR A 206 -8.57 27.11 -10.04
CA THR A 206 -8.93 27.99 -8.92
C THR A 206 -7.84 29.01 -8.61
N ASN A 207 -6.67 28.56 -8.12
CA ASN A 207 -5.52 29.43 -7.79
C ASN A 207 -5.92 30.71 -7.02
N GLY A 208 -6.70 30.55 -5.95
CA GLY A 208 -7.31 31.65 -5.22
C GLY A 208 -8.11 31.19 -4.01
N ASN A 209 -8.79 32.13 -3.37
CA ASN A 209 -9.51 31.89 -2.13
C ASN A 209 -10.98 31.49 -2.37
N LEU A 210 -11.44 30.43 -1.71
CA LEU A 210 -12.80 29.91 -1.84
C LEU A 210 -13.90 30.85 -1.34
N HIS A 211 -13.55 31.79 -0.45
CA HIS A 211 -14.49 32.76 0.09
C HIS A 211 -14.67 33.99 -0.81
N ASP A 212 -13.89 34.12 -1.88
CA ASP A 212 -14.08 35.14 -2.91
C ASP A 212 -15.05 34.64 -3.99
N PRO A 213 -16.26 35.22 -4.12
CA PRO A 213 -17.22 34.83 -5.16
C PRO A 213 -16.66 34.98 -6.58
N ALA A 214 -15.77 35.94 -6.83
CA ALA A 214 -15.16 36.14 -8.14
C ALA A 214 -14.23 34.97 -8.52
N CYS A 215 -13.59 34.34 -7.52
CA CYS A 215 -12.72 33.19 -7.74
C CYS A 215 -13.51 32.00 -8.28
N LYS A 216 -14.69 31.71 -7.69
CA LYS A 216 -15.57 30.62 -8.17
C LYS A 216 -16.00 30.83 -9.62
N GLN A 217 -16.44 32.03 -9.95
CA GLN A 217 -16.90 32.36 -11.30
C GLN A 217 -15.76 32.20 -12.33
N THR A 218 -14.58 32.75 -12.01
CA THR A 218 -13.39 32.67 -12.88
C THR A 218 -12.95 31.21 -13.07
N ALA A 219 -13.00 30.40 -12.02
CA ALA A 219 -12.62 28.99 -12.07
C ALA A 219 -13.59 28.19 -12.98
N LEU A 220 -14.90 28.44 -12.89
CA LEU A 220 -15.91 27.83 -13.77
C LEU A 220 -15.70 28.21 -15.24
N GLU A 221 -15.42 29.48 -15.52
CA GLU A 221 -15.12 29.95 -16.88
C GLU A 221 -13.88 29.27 -17.47
N ARG A 222 -12.82 29.14 -16.66
CA ARG A 222 -11.60 28.40 -17.06
C ARG A 222 -11.90 26.92 -17.30
N ALA A 223 -12.69 26.28 -16.43
CA ALA A 223 -13.07 24.88 -16.58
C ALA A 223 -13.83 24.64 -17.90
N ARG A 224 -14.78 25.52 -18.24
CA ARG A 224 -15.50 25.49 -19.53
C ARG A 224 -14.56 25.69 -20.71
N ALA A 225 -13.70 26.70 -20.64
CA ALA A 225 -12.74 27.01 -21.71
C ALA A 225 -11.74 25.86 -21.96
N GLN A 226 -11.40 25.10 -20.93
CA GLN A 226 -10.50 23.93 -21.01
C GLN A 226 -11.23 22.59 -21.20
N HIS A 227 -12.54 22.63 -21.44
CA HIS A 227 -13.38 21.46 -21.70
C HIS A 227 -13.41 20.43 -20.57
N PHE A 228 -13.41 20.88 -19.32
CA PHE A 228 -13.74 20.05 -18.18
C PHE A 228 -15.24 19.73 -18.21
N LYS A 229 -15.61 18.45 -18.29
CA LYS A 229 -17.01 18.03 -18.43
C LYS A 229 -17.83 18.40 -17.19
N GLY A 230 -19.05 18.90 -17.42
CA GLY A 230 -19.98 19.33 -16.37
C GLY A 230 -19.68 20.69 -15.72
N ALA A 231 -18.82 21.51 -16.33
CA ALA A 231 -18.53 22.90 -15.94
C ALA A 231 -19.54 23.92 -16.50
#